data_AF-A0A356NHT5-F1
#
_entry.id   AF-A0A356NHT5-F1
#
_cell.length_a   1.000
_cell.length_b   1.000
_cell.length_c   1.000
_cell.angle_alpha   90.00
_cell.angle_beta   90.00
_cell.angle_gamma   90.00
#
_symmetry.space_group_name_H-M   'P 1'
#
loop_
_entity.id
_entity.type
_entity.pdbx_description
1 polymer ?
#
loop_
_entity_poly.entity_id
_entity_poly.type
_entity_poly.pdbx_seq_one_letter_code
_entity_poly.pdbx_strand_id
1 'polypeptide(L)'
;NTLWDRSTRVPLIFAGPGVAKSSRCSKPAELLDLYPTLSDLAGLPQASGMEGHSLLPQLKDANSPRKWPAITTHNHDNHGIRSEHWRYIRYADGSEELYDMRKDPNEWDNLADAPQFSSIKKEHAVFLPERNLKPVKGSASRILVYEEGFPVWEGQRIHSGDLIPGK
;
A
#
# COMPACT_ATOMS: atom_id res chain seq x y z
N ASN A 1 1.25 6.06 -11.73
CA ASN A 1 1.34 6.29 -10.26
C ASN A 1 2.53 5.53 -9.73
N THR A 2 3.02 5.86 -8.54
CA THR A 2 4.16 5.15 -7.92
C THR A 2 3.77 4.67 -6.53
N LEU A 3 4.60 3.79 -5.94
CA LEU A 3 4.36 3.20 -4.62
C LEU A 3 4.93 4.02 -3.46
N TRP A 4 5.61 5.14 -3.73
CA TRP A 4 6.15 6.05 -2.71
C TRP A 4 5.07 6.88 -1.99
N ASP A 5 5.41 7.41 -0.82
CA ASP A 5 4.50 8.15 0.06
C ASP A 5 3.88 9.35 -0.66
N ARG A 6 4.65 10.05 -1.50
CA ARG A 6 4.18 11.23 -2.26
C ARG A 6 2.98 10.92 -3.18
N SER A 7 2.87 9.71 -3.70
CA SER A 7 1.76 9.28 -4.58
C SER A 7 0.63 8.60 -3.82
N THR A 8 0.93 7.97 -2.69
CA THR A 8 0.02 7.05 -2.00
C THR A 8 -0.63 7.66 -0.76
N ARG A 9 -0.03 8.70 -0.18
CA ARG A 9 -0.53 9.35 1.03
C ARG A 9 -1.50 10.48 0.71
N VAL A 10 -2.78 10.22 0.96
CA VAL A 10 -3.87 11.19 0.79
C VAL A 10 -4.36 11.74 2.14
N PRO A 11 -4.94 12.94 2.19
CA PRO A 11 -5.56 13.46 3.41
C PRO A 11 -6.84 12.66 3.75
N LEU A 12 -7.01 12.37 5.04
CA LEU A 12 -8.22 11.78 5.62
C LEU A 12 -8.57 12.52 6.91
N ILE A 13 -9.79 13.07 6.99
CA ILE A 13 -10.25 13.88 8.12
C ILE A 13 -11.64 13.39 8.54
N PHE A 14 -11.80 13.13 9.83
CA PHE A 14 -13.09 12.83 10.46
C PHE A 14 -13.45 13.93 11.46
N ALA A 15 -14.73 14.30 11.50
CA ALA A 15 -15.27 15.22 12.49
C ALA A 15 -16.70 14.81 12.84
N GLY A 16 -17.01 14.79 14.14
CA GLY A 16 -18.34 14.43 14.61
C GLY A 16 -18.36 13.92 16.05
N PRO A 17 -19.54 13.51 16.54
CA PRO A 17 -19.69 12.88 17.84
C PRO A 17 -18.81 11.64 17.98
N GLY A 18 -18.14 11.49 19.12
CA GLY A 18 -17.29 10.33 19.40
C GLY A 18 -15.90 10.36 18.74
N VAL A 19 -15.59 11.37 17.92
CA VAL A 19 -14.26 11.61 17.36
C VAL A 19 -13.48 12.57 18.28
N ALA A 20 -12.25 12.22 18.60
CA ALA A 20 -11.35 13.03 19.41
C ALA A 20 -11.12 14.41 18.78
N LYS A 21 -11.27 15.45 19.58
CA LYS A 21 -11.06 16.84 19.14
C LYS A 21 -9.59 17.14 18.93
N SER A 22 -9.27 17.98 17.95
CA SER A 22 -7.92 18.50 17.68
C SER A 22 -6.81 17.44 17.70
N SER A 23 -7.11 16.22 17.26
CA SER A 23 -6.21 15.07 17.34
C SER A 23 -5.60 14.74 15.99
N ARG A 24 -4.34 14.26 16.00
CA ARG A 24 -3.61 13.81 14.81
C ARG A 24 -3.12 12.38 15.03
N CYS A 25 -3.57 11.46 14.20
CA CYS A 25 -3.12 10.08 14.20
C CYS A 25 -1.98 9.88 13.18
N SER A 26 -0.88 9.25 13.59
CA SER A 26 0.24 8.86 12.72
C SER A 26 0.15 7.41 12.24
N LYS A 27 -0.81 6.62 12.74
CA LYS A 27 -0.98 5.22 12.35
C LYS A 27 -1.47 5.15 10.90
N PRO A 28 -0.99 4.18 10.10
CA PRO A 28 -1.38 4.05 8.70
C PRO A 28 -2.87 3.69 8.58
N ALA A 29 -3.55 4.26 7.60
CA ALA A 29 -4.93 3.98 7.27
C ALA A 29 -5.07 3.75 5.76
N GLU A 30 -6.03 2.93 5.38
CA GLU A 30 -6.36 2.58 4.00
C GLU A 30 -7.75 3.10 3.62
N LEU A 31 -7.99 3.28 2.32
CA LEU A 31 -9.33 3.62 1.84
C LEU A 31 -10.35 2.49 2.12
N LEU A 32 -9.88 1.24 2.21
CA LEU A 32 -10.70 0.09 2.58
C LEU A 32 -11.21 0.18 4.03
N ASP A 33 -10.53 0.93 4.90
CA ASP A 33 -10.95 1.13 6.28
C ASP A 33 -12.20 2.02 6.41
N LEU A 34 -12.54 2.79 5.36
CA LEU A 34 -13.66 3.73 5.40
C LEU A 34 -15.00 3.03 5.62
N TYR A 35 -15.26 1.96 4.86
CA TYR A 35 -16.51 1.21 4.99
C TYR A 35 -16.71 0.66 6.41
N PRO A 36 -15.78 -0.12 7.01
CA PRO A 36 -15.97 -0.63 8.37
C PRO A 36 -16.13 0.48 9.40
N THR A 37 -15.37 1.56 9.25
CA THR A 37 -15.43 2.71 10.16
C THR A 37 -16.80 3.39 10.13
N LEU A 38 -17.33 3.63 8.93
CA LEU A 38 -18.64 4.27 8.76
C LEU A 38 -19.78 3.36 9.23
N SER A 39 -19.71 2.06 8.96
CA SER A 39 -20.68 1.09 9.46
C SER A 39 -20.71 1.07 10.99
N ASP A 40 -19.55 1.05 11.66
CA ASP A 40 -19.46 1.11 13.12
C ASP A 40 -20.03 2.42 13.68
N LEU A 41 -19.69 3.56 13.07
CA LEU A 41 -20.20 4.87 13.48
C LEU A 41 -21.73 4.98 13.31
N ALA A 42 -22.29 4.32 12.29
CA ALA A 42 -23.71 4.30 12.02
C ALA A 42 -24.48 3.21 12.81
N GLY A 43 -23.79 2.35 13.55
CA GLY A 43 -24.41 1.20 14.24
C GLY A 43 -24.96 0.14 13.28
N LEU A 44 -24.38 0.04 12.08
CA LEU A 44 -24.76 -0.93 11.05
C LEU A 44 -23.95 -2.22 11.16
N PRO A 45 -24.49 -3.36 10.73
CA PRO A 45 -23.74 -4.61 10.66
C PRO A 45 -22.59 -4.50 9.65
N GLN A 46 -21.48 -5.17 9.95
CA GLN A 46 -20.36 -5.28 9.03
C GLN A 46 -20.68 -6.27 7.90
N ALA A 47 -20.24 -5.96 6.69
CA ALA A 47 -20.31 -6.89 5.57
C ALA A 47 -19.27 -8.02 5.74
N SER A 48 -19.57 -9.20 5.21
CA SER A 48 -18.61 -10.31 5.19
C SER A 48 -17.53 -10.09 4.14
N GLY A 49 -16.34 -10.64 4.37
CA GLY A 49 -15.24 -10.63 3.39
C GLY A 49 -14.54 -9.27 3.22
N MET A 50 -14.72 -8.35 4.16
CA MET A 50 -14.01 -7.08 4.15
C MET A 50 -12.55 -7.25 4.57
N GLU A 51 -11.67 -6.56 3.85
CA GLU A 51 -10.24 -6.52 4.16
C GLU A 51 -9.86 -5.31 5.02
N GLY A 52 -10.66 -4.23 4.98
CA GLY A 52 -10.44 -3.04 5.79
C GLY A 52 -10.73 -3.25 7.28
N HIS A 53 -10.11 -2.42 8.12
CA HIS A 53 -10.24 -2.45 9.57
C HIS A 53 -10.72 -1.11 10.11
N SER A 54 -11.80 -1.14 10.89
CA SER A 54 -12.40 0.05 11.50
C SER A 54 -11.35 0.91 12.22
N LEU A 55 -11.37 2.22 11.92
CA LEU A 55 -10.55 3.24 12.56
C LEU A 55 -11.17 3.75 13.86
N LEU A 56 -12.31 3.21 14.30
CA LEU A 56 -13.02 3.68 15.49
C LEU A 56 -12.11 3.80 16.74
N PRO A 57 -11.17 2.87 17.03
CA PRO A 57 -10.22 3.04 18.12
C PRO A 57 -9.36 4.30 17.94
N GLN A 58 -8.81 4.51 16.75
CA GLN A 58 -7.98 5.68 16.41
C GLN A 58 -8.77 6.99 16.39
N LEU A 59 -10.06 6.94 16.03
CA LEU A 59 -10.95 8.10 16.08
C LEU A 59 -11.24 8.52 17.52
N LYS A 60 -11.34 7.57 18.47
CA LYS A 60 -11.56 7.85 19.89
C LYS A 60 -10.27 8.28 20.61
N ASP A 61 -9.15 7.68 20.24
CA ASP A 61 -7.82 8.00 20.76
C ASP A 61 -6.77 7.81 19.66
N ALA A 62 -6.16 8.93 19.23
CA ALA A 62 -5.17 8.93 18.16
C ALA A 62 -3.90 8.12 18.46
N ASN A 63 -3.64 7.78 19.73
CA ASN A 63 -2.51 6.95 20.14
C ASN A 63 -2.85 5.45 20.18
N SER A 64 -4.12 5.08 20.01
CA SER A 64 -4.54 3.69 20.04
C SER A 64 -3.73 2.84 19.04
N PRO A 65 -3.21 1.69 19.48
CA PRO A 65 -2.33 0.87 18.66
C PRO A 65 -3.06 0.37 17.43
N ARG A 66 -2.34 0.28 16.32
CA ARG A 66 -2.81 -0.32 15.08
C ARG A 66 -1.81 -1.35 14.62
N LYS A 67 -2.29 -2.59 14.44
CA LYS A 67 -1.45 -3.74 14.10
C LYS A 67 -1.21 -3.86 12.59
N TRP A 68 -2.13 -3.35 11.79
CA TRP A 68 -2.11 -3.48 10.34
C TRP A 68 -1.40 -2.30 9.68
N PRO A 69 -0.49 -2.54 8.72
CA PRO A 69 0.03 -1.49 7.85
C PRO A 69 -1.04 -1.06 6.84
N ALA A 70 -0.76 0.00 6.09
CA ALA A 70 -1.47 0.30 4.85
C ALA A 70 -0.77 -0.40 3.68
N ILE A 71 -1.55 -1.02 2.80
CA ILE A 71 -1.07 -1.78 1.64
C ILE A 71 -1.51 -1.03 0.38
N THR A 72 -0.59 -0.87 -0.57
CA THR A 72 -0.89 -0.27 -1.87
C THR A 72 -0.40 -1.17 -2.97
N THR A 73 -1.26 -1.46 -3.93
CA THR A 73 -0.91 -2.20 -5.15
C THR A 73 -0.95 -1.26 -6.34
N HIS A 74 0.09 -1.29 -7.18
CA HIS A 74 0.15 -0.50 -8.41
C HIS A 74 0.57 -1.36 -9.60
N ASN A 75 -0.39 -1.78 -10.44
CA ASN A 75 -0.22 -2.85 -11.44
C ASN A 75 0.04 -4.21 -10.78
N HIS A 76 0.23 -5.23 -11.62
CA HIS A 76 0.42 -6.62 -11.19
C HIS A 76 1.79 -6.78 -10.50
N ASP A 77 1.83 -7.50 -9.37
CA ASP A 77 3.03 -7.84 -8.58
C ASP A 77 3.86 -6.67 -8.01
N ASN A 78 3.28 -5.48 -7.92
CA ASN A 78 3.95 -4.29 -7.41
C ASN A 78 3.22 -3.77 -6.18
N HIS A 79 3.87 -3.83 -5.01
CA HIS A 79 3.22 -3.57 -3.73
C HIS A 79 4.08 -2.71 -2.80
N GLY A 80 3.41 -1.81 -2.06
CA GLY A 80 3.98 -1.02 -0.99
C GLY A 80 3.28 -1.32 0.34
N ILE A 81 4.06 -1.50 1.40
CA ILE A 81 3.61 -1.77 2.77
C ILE A 81 4.09 -0.62 3.65
N ARG A 82 3.16 0.18 4.17
CA ARG A 82 3.44 1.34 5.02
C ARG A 82 2.96 1.08 6.45
N SER A 83 3.90 0.79 7.35
CA SER A 83 3.62 0.75 8.80
C SER A 83 3.66 2.16 9.39
N GLU A 84 3.78 2.32 10.71
CA GLU A 84 3.93 3.65 11.30
C GLU A 84 5.29 4.28 10.97
N HIS A 85 6.36 3.49 11.04
CA HIS A 85 7.73 4.00 10.94
C HIS A 85 8.48 3.56 9.69
N TRP A 86 7.97 2.58 8.96
CA TRP A 86 8.66 2.04 7.81
C TRP A 86 7.77 2.04 6.58
N ARG A 87 8.41 2.11 5.42
CA ARG A 87 7.82 1.73 4.14
C ARG A 87 8.70 0.66 3.51
N TYR A 88 8.07 -0.41 3.06
CA TYR A 88 8.70 -1.46 2.28
C TYR A 88 7.99 -1.57 0.93
N ILE A 89 8.74 -1.68 -0.16
CA ILE A 89 8.21 -1.84 -1.51
C ILE A 89 8.82 -3.09 -2.12
N ARG A 90 7.99 -3.91 -2.78
CA ARG A 90 8.42 -5.04 -3.60
C ARG A 90 7.85 -4.87 -5.01
N TYR A 91 8.73 -4.86 -6.00
CA TYR A 91 8.37 -4.74 -7.40
C TYR A 91 8.20 -6.11 -8.07
N ALA A 92 7.57 -6.12 -9.24
CA ALA A 92 7.31 -7.33 -10.01
C ALA A 92 8.57 -8.07 -10.47
N ASP A 93 9.69 -7.36 -10.65
CA ASP A 93 10.99 -7.94 -10.99
C ASP A 93 11.74 -8.53 -9.77
N GLY A 94 11.14 -8.43 -8.57
CA GLY A 94 11.71 -8.89 -7.32
C GLY A 94 12.64 -7.90 -6.63
N SER A 95 12.90 -6.73 -7.23
CA SER A 95 13.63 -5.67 -6.55
C SER A 95 12.84 -5.11 -5.36
N GLU A 96 13.57 -4.61 -4.37
CA GLU A 96 13.02 -4.20 -3.09
C GLU A 96 13.52 -2.82 -2.66
N GLU A 97 12.65 -2.06 -1.99
CA GLU A 97 13.03 -0.83 -1.30
C GLU A 97 12.57 -0.85 0.16
N LEU A 98 13.35 -0.23 1.05
CA LEU A 98 13.00 -0.06 2.46
C LEU A 98 13.43 1.32 2.95
N TYR A 99 12.51 2.05 3.60
CA TYR A 99 12.75 3.39 4.12
C TYR A 99 12.33 3.53 5.59
N ASP A 100 13.20 4.13 6.43
CA ASP A 100 12.85 4.57 7.78
C ASP A 100 12.19 5.96 7.71
N MET A 101 10.86 5.98 7.74
CA MET A 101 10.05 7.20 7.53
C MET A 101 10.20 8.24 8.65
N ARG A 102 10.89 7.91 9.75
CA ARG A 102 11.23 8.88 10.81
C ARG A 102 12.49 9.68 10.47
N LYS A 103 13.44 9.05 9.77
CA LYS A 103 14.75 9.62 9.43
C LYS A 103 14.78 10.13 8.00
N ASP A 104 14.06 9.46 7.12
CA ASP A 104 14.00 9.74 5.70
C ASP A 104 12.53 9.85 5.23
N PRO A 105 11.83 10.95 5.58
CA PRO A 105 10.45 11.15 5.17
C PRO A 105 10.28 11.40 3.66
N ASN A 106 11.38 11.57 2.92
CA ASN A 106 11.36 11.81 1.48
C ASN A 106 11.77 10.57 0.66
N GLU A 107 12.11 9.45 1.30
CA GLU A 107 12.40 8.16 0.67
C GLU A 107 13.59 8.25 -0.31
N TRP A 108 14.70 8.86 0.14
CA TRP A 108 15.92 9.05 -0.64
C TRP A 108 16.98 7.98 -0.44
N ASP A 109 17.02 7.33 0.73
CA ASP A 109 18.04 6.34 1.07
C ASP A 109 17.43 4.94 1.20
N ASN A 110 17.61 4.11 0.18
CA ASN A 110 17.09 2.75 0.16
C ASN A 110 17.93 1.83 1.07
N LEU A 111 17.31 1.33 2.14
CA LEU A 111 17.93 0.47 3.14
C LEU A 111 17.72 -1.04 2.88
N ALA A 112 17.15 -1.43 1.73
CA ALA A 112 16.73 -2.82 1.48
C ALA A 112 17.89 -3.84 1.47
N ASP A 113 19.09 -3.42 1.07
CA ASP A 113 20.27 -4.28 1.00
C ASP A 113 21.11 -4.27 2.28
N ALA A 114 20.78 -3.41 3.23
CA ALA A 114 21.50 -3.27 4.49
C ALA A 114 21.14 -4.41 5.47
N PRO A 115 22.07 -5.32 5.82
CA PRO A 115 21.76 -6.56 6.55
C PRO A 115 21.09 -6.34 7.90
N GLN A 116 21.38 -5.23 8.57
CA GLN A 116 20.82 -4.87 9.87
C GLN A 116 19.31 -4.61 9.84
N PHE A 117 18.71 -4.37 8.68
CA PHE A 117 17.26 -4.16 8.52
C PHE A 117 16.53 -5.36 7.94
N SER A 118 17.21 -6.50 7.79
CA SER A 118 16.63 -7.72 7.22
C SER A 118 15.41 -8.25 8.00
N SER A 119 15.38 -8.09 9.33
CA SER A 119 14.21 -8.45 10.14
C SER A 119 12.99 -7.60 9.79
N ILE A 120 13.18 -6.29 9.60
CA ILE A 120 12.12 -5.33 9.29
C ILE A 120 11.52 -5.63 7.92
N LYS A 121 12.36 -5.95 6.91
CA LYS A 121 11.86 -6.41 5.60
C LYS A 121 10.97 -7.64 5.74
N LYS A 122 11.43 -8.65 6.49
CA LYS A 122 10.67 -9.88 6.71
C LYS A 122 9.35 -9.60 7.42
N GLU A 123 9.34 -8.75 8.44
CA GLU A 123 8.13 -8.32 9.15
C GLU A 123 7.12 -7.61 8.24
N HIS A 124 7.57 -6.86 7.22
CA HIS A 124 6.66 -6.20 6.27
C HIS A 124 6.24 -7.14 5.14
N ALA A 125 7.12 -8.04 4.72
CA ALA A 125 6.87 -8.96 3.63
C ALA A 125 5.74 -9.95 3.91
N VAL A 126 5.39 -10.21 5.18
CA VAL A 126 4.23 -11.04 5.54
C VAL A 126 2.89 -10.41 5.16
N PHE A 127 2.85 -9.10 4.93
CA PHE A 127 1.64 -8.38 4.53
C PHE A 127 1.47 -8.30 3.01
N LEU A 128 2.42 -8.82 2.24
CA LEU A 128 2.27 -8.83 0.80
C LEU A 128 1.15 -9.79 0.37
N PRO A 129 0.36 -9.43 -0.65
CA PRO A 129 -0.69 -10.31 -1.14
C PRO A 129 -0.14 -11.69 -1.50
N GLU A 130 -0.74 -12.73 -0.93
CA GLU A 130 -0.37 -14.12 -1.23
C GLU A 130 -0.74 -14.51 -2.68
N ARG A 131 -1.75 -13.83 -3.25
CA ARG A 131 -2.27 -14.11 -4.58
C ARG A 131 -2.51 -12.84 -5.38
N ASN A 132 -1.68 -12.63 -6.39
CA ASN A 132 -1.87 -11.59 -7.40
C ASN A 132 -2.53 -12.17 -8.66
N LEU A 133 -3.82 -11.88 -8.82
CA LEU A 133 -4.55 -12.28 -10.02
C LEU A 133 -4.10 -11.46 -11.23
N LYS A 134 -3.96 -12.13 -12.36
CA LYS A 134 -3.77 -11.45 -13.65
C LYS A 134 -4.95 -10.52 -13.94
N PRO A 135 -4.72 -9.45 -14.73
CA PRO A 135 -5.82 -8.64 -15.24
C PRO A 135 -6.92 -9.49 -15.86
N VAL A 136 -8.17 -9.07 -15.68
CA VAL A 136 -9.32 -9.74 -16.30
C VAL A 136 -9.13 -9.68 -17.83
N LYS A 137 -9.57 -10.73 -18.52
CA LYS A 137 -9.51 -10.76 -19.99
C LYS A 137 -10.17 -9.50 -20.57
N GLY A 138 -9.42 -8.74 -21.36
CA GLY A 138 -9.89 -7.48 -21.97
C GLY A 138 -9.63 -6.22 -21.14
N SER A 139 -9.11 -6.33 -19.90
CA SER A 139 -8.76 -5.18 -19.06
C SER A 139 -7.26 -4.85 -19.05
N ALA A 140 -6.48 -5.41 -19.98
CA ALA A 140 -5.02 -5.26 -20.02
C ALA A 140 -4.55 -3.88 -20.54
N SER A 141 -5.47 -2.99 -20.91
CA SER A 141 -5.11 -1.65 -21.37
C SER A 141 -4.36 -0.89 -20.28
N ARG A 142 -3.23 -0.31 -20.66
CA ARG A 142 -2.30 0.43 -19.77
C ARG A 142 -1.71 -0.36 -18.61
N ILE A 143 -1.64 -1.69 -18.72
CA ILE A 143 -1.02 -2.54 -17.71
C ILE A 143 0.31 -3.09 -18.21
N LEU A 144 1.35 -2.87 -17.41
CA LEU A 144 2.64 -3.56 -17.53
C LEU A 144 2.63 -4.77 -16.60
N VAL A 145 2.93 -5.95 -17.15
CA VAL A 145 3.09 -7.20 -16.41
C VAL A 145 4.43 -7.85 -16.79
N TYR A 146 4.98 -8.69 -15.91
CA TYR A 146 6.14 -9.52 -16.24
C TYR A 146 5.67 -10.96 -16.48
N GLU A 147 5.90 -11.48 -17.68
CA GLU A 147 5.60 -12.87 -18.04
C GLU A 147 6.91 -13.59 -18.40
N GLU A 148 7.20 -14.68 -17.70
CA GLU A 148 8.43 -15.48 -17.89
C GLU A 148 9.72 -14.64 -17.81
N GLY A 149 9.72 -13.59 -16.99
CA GLY A 149 10.85 -12.67 -16.82
C GLY A 149 10.93 -11.55 -17.87
N PHE A 150 9.94 -11.42 -18.76
CA PHE A 150 9.90 -10.39 -19.79
C PHE A 150 8.78 -9.36 -19.54
N PRO A 151 9.04 -8.06 -19.76
CA PRO A 151 7.99 -7.05 -19.68
C PRO A 151 7.00 -7.19 -20.85
N VAL A 152 5.71 -7.17 -20.52
CA VAL A 152 4.58 -7.22 -21.45
C VAL A 152 3.68 -6.02 -21.20
N TRP A 153 3.48 -5.18 -22.22
CA TRP A 153 2.61 -4.01 -22.19
C TRP A 153 1.40 -4.25 -23.08
N GLU A 154 0.19 -4.13 -22.52
CA GLU A 154 -1.07 -4.31 -23.26
C GLU A 154 -1.14 -5.66 -24.02
N GLY A 155 -0.51 -6.71 -23.47
CA GLY A 155 -0.44 -8.04 -24.06
C GLY A 155 0.63 -8.22 -25.14
N GLN A 156 1.43 -7.19 -25.43
CA GLN A 156 2.57 -7.26 -26.34
C GLN A 156 3.88 -7.27 -25.57
N ARG A 157 4.75 -8.22 -25.90
CA ARG A 157 6.10 -8.29 -25.32
C ARG A 157 6.89 -7.05 -25.74
N ILE A 158 7.56 -6.42 -24.78
CA ILE A 158 8.51 -5.34 -25.05
C ILE A 158 9.89 -5.96 -25.24
N HIS A 159 10.50 -5.67 -26.38
CA HIS A 159 11.85 -6.09 -26.74
C HIS A 159 12.87 -4.99 -26.44
N SER A 160 14.13 -5.41 -26.27
CA SER A 160 15.24 -4.46 -26.15
C SER A 160 15.37 -3.67 -27.46
N GLY A 161 15.24 -2.35 -27.38
CA GLY A 161 15.30 -1.44 -28.54
C GLY A 161 13.95 -1.00 -29.10
N ASP A 162 12.83 -1.51 -28.57
CA ASP A 162 11.51 -1.03 -28.97
C ASP A 162 11.31 0.46 -28.64
N LEU A 163 10.59 1.16 -29.51
CA LEU A 163 10.15 2.52 -29.25
C LEU A 163 9.19 2.52 -28.05
N ILE A 164 9.29 3.56 -27.22
CA ILE A 164 8.40 3.71 -26.05
C ILE A 164 6.95 3.72 -26.53
N PRO A 165 6.10 2.78 -26.08
CA PRO A 165 4.69 2.71 -26.49
C PRO A 165 3.95 4.02 -26.21
N GLY A 166 3.18 4.51 -27.19
CA GLY A 166 2.41 5.75 -27.06
C GLY A 166 3.14 7.04 -27.44
N LYS A 167 4.30 6.95 -28.10
CA LYS A 167 4.92 8.06 -28.85
C LYS A 167 4.58 8.00 -30.34
#